data_AF-L1KUN4-F1
#
_entry.id   AF-L1KUN4-F1
#
_cell.length_a   1.000
_cell.length_b   1.000
_cell.length_c   1.000
_cell.angle_alpha   90.00
_cell.angle_beta   90.00
_cell.angle_gamma   90.00
#
_symmetry.space_group_name_H-M   'P 1'
#
loop_
_entity.id
_entity.type
_entity.pdbx_description
1 polymer ?
#
loop_
_entity_poly.entity_id
_entity_poly.type
_entity_poly.pdbx_seq_one_letter_code
_entity_poly.pdbx_strand_id
1 'polypeptide(L)'
;MPTSVTYTAVLDVKRSTAEHLARLLRDHRIVARTRKGRRALGCFKQAVFVLRWFLDGTRLAQLARDNGLSASTSYRYLHEGLTVLAAGAPDLATALERAKAAGLTHLNLDGTVIRTDRVAAPGPNGADLWWSGKHKHHGGNVQVIATPDGWPIWVSPVRPGREHDTTCARHHGLVEALNRIAAELDMPTLVDLGYENVGDGFRHPVKKPAGGELTEAQQTYNKVIRGIHVVCERANSLLKTTFKALHRVSLDPSRITKIAAAALVLLQLEYDRTI
;
A
#
# COMPACT_ATOMS: atom_id res chain seq x y z
N MET A 1 -24.92 -33.56 6.18
CA MET A 1 -24.52 -32.15 6.40
C MET A 1 -23.28 -32.16 7.27
N PRO A 2 -22.14 -31.57 6.86
CA PRO A 2 -21.00 -31.45 7.75
C PRO A 2 -21.39 -30.59 8.96
N THR A 3 -21.11 -31.08 10.17
CA THR A 3 -21.35 -30.35 11.42
C THR A 3 -20.30 -29.25 11.57
N SER A 4 -20.73 -28.00 11.71
CA SER A 4 -19.84 -26.85 11.93
C SER A 4 -19.71 -26.52 13.41
N VAL A 5 -18.53 -26.08 13.84
CA VAL A 5 -18.27 -25.57 15.20
C VAL A 5 -18.16 -24.04 15.17
N THR A 6 -18.86 -23.36 16.08
CA THR A 6 -18.77 -21.90 16.27
C THR A 6 -17.73 -21.59 17.35
N TYR A 7 -16.94 -20.55 17.14
CA TYR A 7 -15.97 -20.04 18.11
C TYR A 7 -16.07 -18.52 18.23
N THR A 8 -15.59 -17.97 19.34
CA THR A 8 -15.45 -16.53 19.57
C THR A 8 -13.99 -16.13 19.39
N ALA A 9 -13.74 -15.00 18.75
CA ALA A 9 -12.39 -14.47 18.55
C ALA A 9 -12.35 -12.94 18.72
N VAL A 10 -11.15 -12.45 19.01
CA VAL A 10 -10.83 -11.02 19.12
C VAL A 10 -10.04 -10.62 17.88
N LEU A 11 -10.41 -9.49 17.28
CA LEU A 11 -9.64 -8.88 16.20
C LEU A 11 -8.64 -7.90 16.83
N ASP A 12 -7.37 -8.08 16.56
CA ASP A 12 -6.29 -7.25 17.11
C ASP A 12 -6.21 -5.89 16.41
N VAL A 13 -7.12 -4.99 16.82
CA VAL A 13 -7.29 -3.65 16.25
C VAL A 13 -7.87 -2.73 17.32
N LYS A 14 -7.45 -1.46 17.34
CA LYS A 14 -8.05 -0.49 18.25
C LYS A 14 -9.54 -0.35 17.99
N ARG A 15 -10.34 -0.37 19.07
CA ARG A 15 -11.79 -0.08 18.98
C ARG A 15 -12.05 1.29 18.35
N SER A 16 -11.21 2.29 18.65
CA SER A 16 -11.31 3.64 18.07
C SER A 16 -11.20 3.64 16.55
N THR A 17 -10.42 2.74 15.95
CA THR A 17 -10.33 2.58 14.49
C THR A 17 -11.60 1.99 13.90
N ALA A 18 -12.18 0.97 14.54
CA ALA A 18 -13.48 0.44 14.14
C ALA A 18 -14.58 1.50 14.24
N GLU A 19 -14.56 2.33 15.29
CA GLU A 19 -15.49 3.45 15.46
C GLU A 19 -15.27 4.56 14.42
N HIS A 20 -14.01 4.87 14.10
CA HIS A 20 -13.66 5.82 13.04
C HIS A 20 -14.22 5.36 11.69
N LEU A 21 -13.94 4.11 11.30
CA LEU A 21 -14.48 3.54 10.06
C LEU A 21 -16.02 3.47 10.08
N ALA A 22 -16.64 3.17 11.22
CA ALA A 22 -18.08 3.18 11.36
C ALA A 22 -18.69 4.58 11.11
N ARG A 23 -18.02 5.65 11.57
CA ARG A 23 -18.42 7.04 11.29
C ARG A 23 -18.30 7.35 9.80
N LEU A 24 -17.17 7.02 9.17
CA LEU A 24 -16.98 7.20 7.72
C LEU A 24 -18.06 6.47 6.90
N LEU A 25 -18.39 5.23 7.27
CA LEU A 25 -19.44 4.45 6.62
C LEU A 25 -20.84 5.05 6.82
N ARG A 26 -21.12 5.59 8.02
CA ARG A 26 -22.38 6.30 8.28
C ARG A 26 -22.49 7.53 7.38
N ASP A 27 -21.45 8.34 7.31
CA ASP A 27 -21.45 9.59 6.55
C ASP A 27 -21.55 9.27 5.04
N HIS A 28 -20.86 8.24 4.57
CA HIS A 28 -21.02 7.72 3.21
C HIS A 28 -22.45 7.26 2.90
N ARG A 29 -23.12 6.56 3.82
CA ARG A 29 -24.52 6.13 3.65
C ARG A 29 -25.49 7.32 3.59
N ILE A 30 -25.21 8.40 4.34
CA ILE A 30 -25.99 9.65 4.32
C ILE A 30 -25.86 10.31 2.94
N VAL A 31 -24.63 10.50 2.45
CA VAL A 31 -24.36 11.08 1.13
C VAL A 31 -24.99 10.24 0.01
N ALA A 32 -24.89 8.91 0.10
CA ALA A 32 -25.52 7.98 -0.83
C ALA A 32 -27.05 7.85 -0.67
N ARG A 33 -27.67 8.61 0.26
CA ARG A 33 -29.11 8.59 0.57
C ARG A 33 -29.66 7.17 0.79
N THR A 34 -28.88 6.33 1.47
CA THR A 34 -29.29 4.95 1.79
C THR A 34 -30.49 4.99 2.73
N ARG A 35 -31.64 4.45 2.29
CA ARG A 35 -32.87 4.40 3.12
C ARG A 35 -32.66 3.57 4.40
N LYS A 36 -33.32 3.98 5.49
CA LYS A 36 -33.32 3.27 6.78
C LYS A 36 -33.78 1.82 6.60
N GLY A 37 -33.16 0.88 7.31
CA GLY A 37 -33.51 -0.55 7.29
C GLY A 37 -33.05 -1.34 6.05
N ARG A 38 -32.39 -0.72 5.06
CA ARG A 38 -31.94 -1.43 3.84
C ARG A 38 -30.60 -2.15 3.97
N ARG A 39 -29.89 -1.97 5.06
CA ARG A 39 -28.55 -2.53 5.28
C ARG A 39 -28.64 -3.66 6.31
N ALA A 40 -28.15 -4.84 5.93
CA ALA A 40 -28.09 -6.01 6.80
C ALA A 40 -27.20 -5.80 8.03
N LEU A 41 -26.08 -5.07 7.87
CA LEU A 41 -25.21 -4.68 8.98
C LEU A 41 -25.33 -3.19 9.30
N GLY A 42 -25.34 -2.87 10.59
CA GLY A 42 -25.02 -1.53 11.09
C GLY A 42 -23.57 -1.13 10.75
N CYS A 43 -23.27 0.17 10.77
CA CYS A 43 -21.95 0.67 10.33
C CYS A 43 -20.79 0.08 11.15
N PHE A 44 -20.96 -0.11 12.46
CA PHE A 44 -19.91 -0.71 13.30
C PHE A 44 -19.63 -2.18 12.93
N LYS A 45 -20.68 -3.00 12.72
CA LYS A 45 -20.50 -4.38 12.24
C LYS A 45 -19.88 -4.44 10.84
N GLN A 46 -20.25 -3.51 9.94
CA GLN A 46 -19.60 -3.39 8.63
C GLN A 46 -18.12 -2.97 8.77
N ALA A 47 -17.79 -2.08 9.70
CA ALA A 47 -16.41 -1.71 9.97
C ALA A 47 -15.58 -2.92 10.43
N VAL A 48 -16.07 -3.69 11.41
CA VAL A 48 -15.40 -4.92 11.87
C VAL A 48 -15.26 -5.95 10.74
N PHE A 49 -16.28 -6.10 9.88
CA PHE A 49 -16.21 -6.93 8.68
C PHE A 49 -15.05 -6.53 7.75
N VAL A 50 -14.88 -5.23 7.51
CA VAL A 50 -13.81 -4.69 6.65
C VAL A 50 -12.43 -4.84 7.31
N LEU A 51 -12.33 -4.55 8.60
CA LEU A 51 -11.08 -4.67 9.34
C LEU A 51 -10.59 -6.12 9.42
N ARG A 52 -11.49 -7.09 9.65
CA ARG A 52 -11.15 -8.52 9.62
C ARG A 52 -10.70 -8.97 8.23
N TRP A 53 -11.25 -8.39 7.16
CA TRP A 53 -10.74 -8.64 5.82
C TRP A 53 -9.30 -8.15 5.67
N PHE A 54 -9.01 -6.93 6.13
CA PHE A 54 -7.67 -6.33 6.05
C PHE A 54 -6.62 -7.08 6.87
N LEU A 55 -6.88 -7.29 8.16
CA LEU A 55 -5.91 -7.83 9.12
C LEU A 55 -5.68 -9.32 8.94
N ASP A 56 -6.75 -10.10 8.71
CA ASP A 56 -6.65 -11.55 8.60
C ASP A 56 -6.55 -12.07 7.17
N GLY A 57 -6.82 -11.23 6.16
CA GLY A 57 -6.95 -11.70 4.78
C GLY A 57 -8.11 -12.70 4.63
N THR A 58 -9.13 -12.61 5.49
CA THR A 58 -10.22 -13.59 5.53
C THR A 58 -10.96 -13.62 4.20
N ARG A 59 -11.16 -14.83 3.65
CA ARG A 59 -11.88 -15.00 2.39
C ARG A 59 -13.28 -14.41 2.48
N LEU A 60 -13.71 -13.69 1.45
CA LEU A 60 -15.00 -13.01 1.47
C LEU A 60 -16.19 -13.97 1.66
N ALA A 61 -16.10 -15.19 1.14
CA ALA A 61 -17.12 -16.22 1.35
C ALA A 61 -17.24 -16.64 2.83
N GLN A 62 -16.14 -16.64 3.58
CA GLN A 62 -16.17 -16.90 5.01
C GLN A 62 -16.75 -15.71 5.78
N LEU A 63 -16.31 -14.48 5.47
CA LEU A 63 -16.89 -13.28 6.05
C LEU A 63 -18.41 -13.18 5.79
N ALA A 64 -18.86 -13.57 4.60
CA ALA A 64 -20.26 -13.62 4.23
C ALA A 64 -21.04 -14.59 5.13
N ARG A 65 -20.56 -15.82 5.28
CA ARG A 65 -21.19 -16.83 6.16
C ARG A 65 -21.22 -16.37 7.62
N ASP A 66 -20.10 -15.91 8.14
CA ASP A 66 -19.95 -15.51 9.54
C ASP A 66 -20.85 -14.31 9.92
N ASN A 67 -21.32 -13.54 8.92
CA ASN A 67 -22.20 -12.39 9.12
C ASN A 67 -23.62 -12.59 8.55
N GLY A 68 -23.96 -13.78 8.04
CA GLY A 68 -25.27 -14.05 7.42
C GLY A 68 -25.56 -13.19 6.18
N LEU A 69 -24.54 -12.88 5.38
CA LEU A 69 -24.64 -12.00 4.20
C LEU A 69 -24.60 -12.79 2.89
N SER A 70 -25.28 -12.24 1.87
CA SER A 70 -25.05 -12.67 0.49
C SER A 70 -23.64 -12.30 0.02
N ALA A 71 -23.14 -13.00 -1.01
CA ALA A 71 -21.88 -12.64 -1.66
C ALA A 71 -21.90 -11.21 -2.19
N SER A 72 -22.99 -10.81 -2.87
CA SER A 72 -23.16 -9.46 -3.41
C SER A 72 -23.13 -8.37 -2.34
N THR A 73 -23.76 -8.61 -1.18
CA THR A 73 -23.73 -7.65 -0.05
C THR A 73 -22.34 -7.58 0.57
N SER A 74 -21.65 -8.70 0.66
CA SER A 74 -20.28 -8.78 1.18
C SER A 74 -19.30 -7.98 0.33
N TYR A 75 -19.35 -8.12 -1.01
CA TYR A 75 -18.53 -7.32 -1.93
C TYR A 75 -18.87 -5.83 -1.82
N ARG A 76 -20.15 -5.49 -1.80
CA ARG A 76 -20.59 -4.09 -1.63
C ARG A 76 -20.05 -3.49 -0.34
N TYR A 77 -20.14 -4.20 0.78
CA TYR A 77 -19.65 -3.73 2.07
C TYR A 77 -18.14 -3.55 2.11
N LEU A 78 -17.40 -4.49 1.52
CA LEU A 78 -15.96 -4.36 1.37
C LEU A 78 -15.62 -3.12 0.52
N HIS A 79 -16.23 -2.95 -0.65
CA HIS A 79 -15.93 -1.83 -1.54
C HIS A 79 -16.33 -0.45 -0.98
N GLU A 80 -17.43 -0.38 -0.22
CA GLU A 80 -17.80 0.83 0.53
C GLU A 80 -16.71 1.15 1.57
N GLY A 81 -16.26 0.15 2.35
CA GLY A 81 -15.17 0.30 3.31
C GLY A 81 -13.86 0.75 2.69
N LEU A 82 -13.43 0.09 1.60
CA LEU A 82 -12.25 0.46 0.84
C LEU A 82 -12.34 1.90 0.31
N THR A 83 -13.52 2.31 -0.16
CA THR A 83 -13.71 3.65 -0.73
C THR A 83 -13.61 4.74 0.34
N VAL A 84 -14.26 4.56 1.48
CA VAL A 84 -14.24 5.58 2.54
C VAL A 84 -12.87 5.68 3.23
N LEU A 85 -12.16 4.57 3.39
CA LEU A 85 -10.79 4.57 3.92
C LEU A 85 -9.81 5.20 2.93
N ALA A 86 -9.83 4.77 1.66
CA ALA A 86 -8.91 5.29 0.65
C ALA A 86 -9.07 6.80 0.41
N ALA A 87 -10.28 7.35 0.65
CA ALA A 87 -10.51 8.79 0.56
C ALA A 87 -9.76 9.61 1.62
N GLY A 88 -9.31 8.98 2.71
CA GLY A 88 -8.49 9.63 3.74
C GLY A 88 -6.98 9.59 3.46
N ALA A 89 -6.54 8.88 2.41
CA ALA A 89 -5.11 8.81 2.09
C ALA A 89 -4.62 10.15 1.53
N PRO A 90 -3.43 10.63 1.93
CA PRO A 90 -2.87 11.85 1.38
C PRO A 90 -2.54 11.66 -0.11
N ASP A 91 -2.74 12.71 -0.90
CA ASP A 91 -2.11 12.78 -2.21
C ASP A 91 -0.60 13.06 -2.07
N LEU A 92 0.13 12.98 -3.19
CA LEU A 92 1.58 13.12 -3.19
C LEU A 92 1.99 14.51 -2.68
N ALA A 93 1.32 15.57 -3.11
CA ALA A 93 1.62 16.93 -2.69
C ALA A 93 1.44 17.09 -1.17
N THR A 94 0.33 16.61 -0.62
CA THR A 94 0.06 16.64 0.82
C THR A 94 1.10 15.87 1.62
N ALA A 95 1.53 14.70 1.13
CA ALA A 95 2.57 13.92 1.81
C ALA A 95 3.92 14.64 1.82
N LEU A 96 4.32 15.26 0.71
CA LEU A 96 5.57 16.02 0.60
C LEU A 96 5.53 17.31 1.42
N GLU A 97 4.39 18.02 1.47
CA GLU A 97 4.22 19.19 2.33
C GLU A 97 4.32 18.82 3.82
N ARG A 98 3.76 17.67 4.22
CA ARG A 98 3.95 17.14 5.58
C ARG A 98 5.42 16.82 5.86
N ALA A 99 6.11 16.16 4.92
CA ALA A 99 7.53 15.86 5.01
C ALA A 99 8.38 17.12 5.22
N LYS A 100 8.10 18.16 4.44
CA LYS A 100 8.70 19.49 4.59
C LYS A 100 8.42 20.10 5.95
N ALA A 101 7.15 20.13 6.38
CA ALA A 101 6.76 20.71 7.66
C ALA A 101 7.37 19.98 8.87
N ALA A 102 7.59 18.67 8.77
CA ALA A 102 8.25 17.87 9.79
C ALA A 102 9.79 17.99 9.77
N GLY A 103 10.38 18.68 8.79
CA GLY A 103 11.83 18.84 8.67
C GLY A 103 12.57 17.52 8.47
N LEU A 104 12.01 16.60 7.69
CA LEU A 104 12.66 15.31 7.42
C LEU A 104 13.98 15.53 6.67
N THR A 105 15.01 14.76 7.03
CA THR A 105 16.35 14.87 6.44
C THR A 105 16.44 14.25 5.04
N HIS A 106 15.63 13.23 4.79
CA HIS A 106 15.53 12.55 3.50
C HIS A 106 14.18 11.83 3.42
N LEU A 107 13.84 11.41 2.20
CA LEU A 107 12.74 10.49 1.95
C LEU A 107 13.28 9.14 1.52
N ASN A 108 12.46 8.12 1.68
CA ASN A 108 12.71 6.77 1.20
C ASN A 108 11.67 6.44 0.15
N LEU A 109 12.07 5.91 -1.01
CA LEU A 109 11.16 5.42 -2.05
C LEU A 109 11.51 3.98 -2.39
N ASP A 110 10.51 3.10 -2.29
CA ASP A 110 10.66 1.70 -2.68
C ASP A 110 9.38 1.17 -3.35
N GLY A 111 9.58 0.24 -4.28
CA GLY A 111 8.52 -0.41 -5.03
C GLY A 111 8.19 -1.77 -4.44
N THR A 112 6.90 -2.12 -4.45
CA THR A 112 6.48 -3.44 -3.97
C THR A 112 5.40 -4.04 -4.85
N VAL A 113 5.60 -5.31 -5.22
CA VAL A 113 4.57 -6.07 -5.94
C VAL A 113 3.63 -6.71 -4.93
N ILE A 114 2.35 -6.37 -5.03
CA ILE A 114 1.25 -6.99 -4.30
C ILE A 114 0.73 -8.14 -5.15
N ARG A 115 0.89 -9.37 -4.65
CA ARG A 115 0.50 -10.58 -5.37
C ARG A 115 -1.01 -10.59 -5.60
N THR A 116 -1.43 -11.10 -6.75
CA THR A 116 -2.83 -11.35 -7.07
C THR A 116 -3.06 -12.81 -7.43
N ASP A 117 -4.32 -13.19 -7.59
CA ASP A 117 -4.67 -14.36 -8.39
C ASP A 117 -4.21 -14.20 -9.85
N ARG A 118 -4.18 -15.31 -10.60
CA ARG A 118 -3.85 -15.28 -12.01
C ARG A 118 -4.88 -14.43 -12.76
N VAL A 119 -4.38 -13.45 -13.51
CA VAL A 119 -5.21 -12.60 -14.37
C VAL A 119 -4.69 -12.73 -15.78
N ALA A 120 -5.48 -13.40 -16.62
CA ALA A 120 -5.24 -13.49 -18.06
C ALA A 120 -5.62 -12.14 -18.69
N ALA A 121 -4.64 -11.27 -18.82
CA ALA A 121 -4.79 -9.96 -19.44
C ALA A 121 -3.64 -9.80 -20.44
N PRO A 122 -3.91 -9.56 -21.73
CA PRO A 122 -2.85 -9.44 -22.73
C PRO A 122 -1.85 -8.34 -22.36
N GLY A 123 -0.57 -8.71 -22.26
CA GLY A 123 0.54 -7.79 -22.11
C GLY A 123 1.47 -7.84 -23.33
N PRO A 124 2.44 -6.90 -23.41
CA PRO A 124 3.46 -6.92 -24.46
C PRO A 124 4.20 -8.26 -24.52
N ASN A 125 4.53 -8.71 -25.73
CA ASN A 125 5.31 -9.93 -26.03
C ASN A 125 4.62 -11.24 -25.61
N GLY A 126 3.28 -11.27 -25.53
CA GLY A 126 2.49 -12.48 -25.25
C GLY A 126 2.47 -12.93 -23.79
N ALA A 127 3.20 -12.24 -22.90
CA ALA A 127 3.12 -12.46 -21.46
C ALA A 127 1.92 -11.70 -20.86
N ASP A 128 1.32 -12.26 -19.80
CA ASP A 128 0.23 -11.61 -19.08
C ASP A 128 0.67 -10.23 -18.52
N LEU A 129 -0.18 -9.22 -18.64
CA LEU A 129 0.09 -7.83 -18.25
C LEU A 129 0.53 -7.71 -16.79
N TRP A 130 -0.11 -8.45 -15.90
CA TRP A 130 0.15 -8.44 -14.46
C TRP A 130 1.26 -9.41 -14.03
N TRP A 131 1.87 -10.15 -14.95
CA TRP A 131 2.93 -11.11 -14.63
C TRP A 131 4.26 -10.41 -14.34
N SER A 132 4.75 -10.51 -13.11
CA SER A 132 6.07 -10.00 -12.77
C SER A 132 7.16 -11.02 -13.09
N GLY A 133 8.03 -10.70 -14.06
CA GLY A 133 9.17 -11.53 -14.41
C GLY A 133 10.20 -11.69 -13.28
N LYS A 134 10.36 -10.66 -12.44
CA LYS A 134 11.25 -10.64 -11.24
C LYS A 134 10.70 -11.54 -10.15
N HIS A 135 9.42 -11.43 -9.83
CA HIS A 135 8.81 -12.13 -8.69
C HIS A 135 8.15 -13.49 -9.04
N LYS A 136 8.04 -13.82 -10.34
CA LYS A 136 7.46 -15.08 -10.86
C LYS A 136 6.02 -15.33 -10.39
N HIS A 137 5.22 -14.26 -10.27
CA HIS A 137 3.80 -14.35 -10.00
C HIS A 137 3.04 -13.15 -10.58
N HIS A 138 1.72 -13.25 -10.67
CA HIS A 138 0.86 -12.11 -10.98
C HIS A 138 0.81 -11.15 -9.79
N GLY A 139 0.81 -9.86 -10.07
CA GLY A 139 0.65 -8.84 -9.06
C GLY A 139 0.65 -7.43 -9.63
N GLY A 140 0.28 -6.47 -8.79
CA GLY A 140 0.36 -5.04 -9.10
C GLY A 140 1.54 -4.40 -8.38
N ASN A 141 2.29 -3.56 -9.08
CA ASN A 141 3.38 -2.76 -8.52
C ASN A 141 2.82 -1.47 -7.90
N VAL A 142 3.20 -1.19 -6.65
CA VAL A 142 2.87 0.02 -5.90
C VAL A 142 4.16 0.63 -5.36
N GLN A 143 4.32 1.93 -5.54
CA GLN A 143 5.43 2.70 -5.00
C GLN A 143 5.05 3.28 -3.64
N VAL A 144 5.97 3.25 -2.69
CA VAL A 144 5.76 3.73 -1.32
C VAL A 144 6.81 4.77 -0.98
N ILE A 145 6.36 5.94 -0.52
CA ILE A 145 7.24 6.95 0.08
C ILE A 145 7.16 6.81 1.59
N ALA A 146 8.32 6.82 2.23
CA ALA A 146 8.46 6.71 3.66
C ALA A 146 9.42 7.76 4.25
N THR A 147 9.27 7.98 5.55
CA THR A 147 10.19 8.79 6.37
C THR A 147 11.54 8.09 6.57
N PRO A 148 12.55 8.80 7.12
CA PRO A 148 13.87 8.24 7.47
C PRO A 148 13.84 6.99 8.34
N ASP A 149 12.84 6.84 9.20
CA ASP A 149 12.67 5.66 10.07
C ASP A 149 11.81 4.56 9.44
N GLY A 150 11.37 4.74 8.19
CA GLY A 150 10.66 3.71 7.42
C GLY A 150 9.15 3.72 7.68
N TRP A 151 8.59 4.84 8.12
CA TRP A 151 7.15 5.01 8.27
C TRP A 151 6.53 5.39 6.91
N PRO A 152 5.59 4.60 6.36
CA PRO A 152 4.97 4.92 5.08
C PRO A 152 4.07 6.16 5.23
N ILE A 153 4.28 7.15 4.36
CA ILE A 153 3.52 8.41 4.35
C ILE A 153 2.69 8.58 3.08
N TRP A 154 3.01 7.84 2.01
CA TRP A 154 2.28 7.85 0.75
C TRP A 154 2.43 6.54 -0.02
N VAL A 155 1.40 6.18 -0.78
CA VAL A 155 1.38 5.01 -1.67
C VAL A 155 0.83 5.39 -3.04
N SER A 156 1.43 4.85 -4.11
CA SER A 156 0.99 5.14 -5.47
C SER A 156 -0.26 4.37 -5.87
N PRO A 157 -0.99 4.84 -6.91
CA PRO A 157 -1.87 3.97 -7.67
C PRO A 157 -1.11 2.75 -8.21
N VAL A 158 -1.81 1.63 -8.36
CA VAL A 158 -1.23 0.39 -8.84
C VAL A 158 -0.86 0.47 -10.33
N ARG A 159 0.29 -0.10 -10.67
CA ARG A 159 0.74 -0.38 -12.04
C ARG A 159 0.85 -1.89 -12.28
N PRO A 160 0.84 -2.36 -13.53
CA PRO A 160 1.10 -3.76 -13.83
C PRO A 160 2.43 -4.27 -13.23
N GLY A 161 2.42 -5.44 -12.57
CA GLY A 161 3.60 -5.98 -11.86
C GLY A 161 4.82 -6.32 -12.73
N ARG A 162 4.66 -6.29 -14.05
CA ARG A 162 5.77 -6.41 -15.01
C ARG A 162 6.61 -5.14 -15.15
N GLU A 163 6.03 -3.98 -14.81
CA GLU A 163 6.68 -2.70 -15.03
C GLU A 163 7.78 -2.47 -14.00
N HIS A 164 8.90 -1.95 -14.49
CA HIS A 164 10.02 -1.54 -13.65
C HIS A 164 9.61 -0.37 -12.74
N ASP A 165 10.23 -0.30 -11.57
CA ASP A 165 9.90 0.72 -10.56
C ASP A 165 10.12 2.14 -11.09
N THR A 166 11.17 2.35 -11.89
CA THR A 166 11.42 3.62 -12.61
C THR A 166 10.30 4.02 -13.57
N THR A 167 9.76 3.06 -14.31
CA THR A 167 8.62 3.31 -15.20
C THR A 167 7.39 3.72 -14.38
N CYS A 168 7.13 3.03 -13.27
CA CYS A 168 6.03 3.35 -12.37
C CYS A 168 6.20 4.75 -11.77
N ALA A 169 7.40 5.07 -11.28
CA ALA A 169 7.70 6.36 -10.67
C ALA A 169 7.56 7.53 -11.65
N ARG A 170 8.07 7.39 -12.88
CA ARG A 170 7.86 8.39 -13.95
C ARG A 170 6.39 8.56 -14.29
N HIS A 171 5.65 7.46 -14.42
CA HIS A 171 4.21 7.52 -14.70
C HIS A 171 3.43 8.30 -13.63
N HIS A 172 3.86 8.23 -12.37
CA HIS A 172 3.21 8.93 -11.27
C HIS A 172 3.79 10.34 -10.98
N GLY A 173 4.72 10.83 -11.82
CA GLY A 173 5.36 12.13 -11.60
C GLY A 173 6.26 12.19 -10.36
N LEU A 174 6.66 11.02 -9.81
CA LEU A 174 7.48 10.94 -8.61
C LEU A 174 8.88 11.49 -8.86
N VAL A 175 9.41 11.25 -10.04
CA VAL A 175 10.76 11.68 -10.41
C VAL A 175 10.87 13.19 -10.36
N GLU A 176 9.93 13.88 -11.00
CA GLU A 176 9.89 15.34 -11.06
C GLU A 176 9.62 15.94 -9.67
N ALA A 177 8.66 15.38 -8.93
CA ALA A 177 8.31 15.86 -7.59
C ALA A 177 9.45 15.72 -6.58
N LEU A 178 10.13 14.56 -6.56
CA LEU A 178 11.19 14.29 -5.60
C LEU A 178 12.49 15.02 -5.94
N ASN A 179 12.82 15.21 -7.22
CA ASN A 179 13.94 16.07 -7.61
C ASN A 179 13.69 17.53 -7.18
N ARG A 180 12.45 18.02 -7.33
CA ARG A 180 12.09 19.37 -6.88
C ARG A 180 12.29 19.52 -5.36
N ILE A 181 11.78 18.57 -4.59
CA ILE A 181 11.94 18.56 -3.13
C ILE A 181 13.41 18.52 -2.72
N ALA A 182 14.23 17.71 -3.38
CA ALA A 182 15.66 17.67 -3.14
C ALA A 182 16.34 19.02 -3.43
N ALA A 183 15.98 19.69 -4.52
CA ALA A 183 16.55 20.98 -4.89
C ALA A 183 16.09 22.14 -3.97
N GLU A 184 14.83 22.13 -3.55
CA GLU A 184 14.25 23.20 -2.73
C GLU A 184 14.63 23.09 -1.25
N LEU A 185 14.80 21.87 -0.74
CA LEU A 185 14.90 21.60 0.71
C LEU A 185 16.16 20.85 1.12
N ASP A 186 17.06 20.54 0.17
CA ASP A 186 18.21 19.64 0.38
C ASP A 186 17.78 18.29 1.01
N MET A 187 16.58 17.82 0.63
CA MET A 187 15.98 16.58 1.12
C MET A 187 16.07 15.50 0.03
N PRO A 188 17.18 14.73 -0.05
CA PRO A 188 17.32 13.70 -1.07
C PRO A 188 16.34 12.54 -0.85
N THR A 189 16.12 11.77 -1.91
CA THR A 189 15.34 10.51 -1.82
C THR A 189 16.25 9.31 -1.98
N LEU A 190 16.24 8.42 -0.99
CA LEU A 190 17.00 7.18 -1.00
C LEU A 190 16.19 6.08 -1.67
N VAL A 191 16.82 5.35 -2.59
CA VAL A 191 16.16 4.38 -3.48
C VAL A 191 17.06 3.20 -3.78
N ASP A 192 16.46 2.07 -4.18
CA ASP A 192 17.20 0.91 -4.63
C ASP A 192 17.94 1.13 -5.97
N LEU A 193 18.73 0.14 -6.38
CA LEU A 193 19.45 0.17 -7.66
C LEU A 193 18.51 0.20 -8.89
N GLY A 194 17.23 -0.15 -8.73
CA GLY A 194 16.23 -0.08 -9.77
C GLY A 194 15.97 1.35 -10.25
N TYR A 195 16.33 2.35 -9.43
CA TYR A 195 16.21 3.79 -9.66
C TYR A 195 17.49 4.49 -10.11
N GLU A 196 18.45 3.74 -10.64
CA GLU A 196 19.67 4.30 -11.22
C GLU A 196 19.36 5.33 -12.33
N ASN A 197 20.09 6.45 -12.34
CA ASN A 197 19.98 7.52 -13.35
C ASN A 197 18.59 8.19 -13.44
N VAL A 198 17.86 8.27 -12.33
CA VAL A 198 16.53 8.90 -12.27
C VAL A 198 16.60 10.42 -12.04
N GLY A 199 17.68 10.91 -11.44
CA GLY A 199 17.97 12.34 -11.27
C GLY A 199 18.84 12.61 -10.05
N ASP A 200 19.39 13.83 -9.97
CA ASP A 200 20.35 14.23 -8.95
C ASP A 200 19.76 14.32 -7.53
N GLY A 201 18.43 14.37 -7.40
CA GLY A 201 17.74 14.30 -6.11
C GLY A 201 17.70 12.90 -5.50
N PHE A 202 18.10 11.87 -6.24
CA PHE A 202 18.08 10.48 -5.80
C PHE A 202 19.45 10.00 -5.32
N ARG A 203 19.45 9.12 -4.32
CA ARG A 203 20.65 8.44 -3.82
C ARG A 203 20.39 6.94 -3.88
N HIS A 204 21.14 6.26 -4.74
CA HIS A 204 21.13 4.80 -4.89
C HIS A 204 22.52 4.24 -4.62
N PRO A 205 22.66 2.93 -4.35
CA PRO A 205 23.96 2.27 -4.29
C PRO A 205 24.71 2.44 -5.60
N VAL A 206 26.04 2.42 -5.53
CA VAL A 206 26.91 2.37 -6.70
C VAL A 206 27.01 0.94 -7.19
N LYS A 207 26.68 0.72 -8.47
CA LYS A 207 26.82 -0.58 -9.13
C LYS A 207 28.29 -0.88 -9.41
N LYS A 208 28.70 -2.13 -9.20
CA LYS A 208 30.05 -2.59 -9.55
C LYS A 208 30.23 -2.48 -11.08
N PRO A 209 31.28 -1.80 -11.57
CA PRO A 209 31.54 -1.69 -13.00
C PRO A 209 31.92 -3.06 -13.60
N ALA A 210 31.61 -3.26 -14.88
CA ALA A 210 32.00 -4.49 -15.57
C ALA A 210 33.53 -4.60 -15.62
N GLY A 211 34.08 -5.69 -15.06
CA GLY A 211 35.53 -5.94 -15.06
C GLY A 211 36.35 -5.12 -14.07
N GLY A 212 35.73 -4.41 -13.12
CA GLY A 212 36.42 -3.63 -12.09
C GLY A 212 35.85 -3.82 -10.69
N GLU A 213 36.53 -3.31 -9.68
CA GLU A 213 36.10 -3.32 -8.28
C GLU A 213 35.51 -1.98 -7.85
N LEU A 214 34.65 -2.01 -6.81
CA LEU A 214 34.22 -0.78 -6.14
C LEU A 214 35.39 -0.22 -5.34
N THR A 215 35.59 1.10 -5.40
CA THR A 215 36.56 1.79 -4.53
C THR A 215 36.15 1.67 -3.06
N GLU A 216 37.09 1.83 -2.12
CA GLU A 216 36.77 1.79 -0.69
C GLU A 216 35.71 2.82 -0.29
N ALA A 217 35.76 4.01 -0.89
CA ALA A 217 34.75 5.05 -0.71
C ALA A 217 33.36 4.60 -1.20
N GLN A 218 33.28 3.98 -2.38
CA GLN A 218 32.02 3.45 -2.92
C GLN A 218 31.49 2.28 -2.08
N GLN A 219 32.37 1.41 -1.58
CA GLN A 219 31.98 0.33 -0.68
C GLN A 219 31.42 0.88 0.64
N THR A 220 32.05 1.91 1.20
CA THR A 220 31.62 2.57 2.43
C THR A 220 30.27 3.26 2.24
N TYR A 221 30.10 4.01 1.15
CA TYR A 221 28.83 4.61 0.77
C TYR A 221 27.74 3.54 0.59
N ASN A 222 28.04 2.44 -0.12
CA ASN A 222 27.10 1.32 -0.28
C ASN A 222 26.72 0.66 1.03
N LYS A 223 27.63 0.56 2.02
CA LYS A 223 27.30 0.05 3.35
C LYS A 223 26.29 0.95 4.06
N VAL A 224 26.48 2.27 4.00
CA VAL A 224 25.54 3.25 4.58
C VAL A 224 24.18 3.17 3.90
N ILE A 225 24.15 3.24 2.57
CA ILE A 225 22.89 3.17 1.80
C ILE A 225 22.15 1.86 2.04
N ARG A 226 22.85 0.71 2.10
CA ARG A 226 22.22 -0.58 2.41
C ARG A 226 21.58 -0.61 3.79
N GLY A 227 22.23 -0.03 4.80
CA GLY A 227 21.66 0.10 6.14
C GLY A 227 20.35 0.87 6.13
N ILE A 228 20.26 1.92 5.29
CA ILE A 228 19.04 2.71 5.14
C ILE A 228 18.00 2.03 4.24
N HIS A 229 18.41 1.23 3.25
CA HIS A 229 17.48 0.42 2.44
C HIS A 229 16.69 -0.58 3.26
N VAL A 230 17.29 -1.17 4.29
CA VAL A 230 16.55 -2.02 5.24
C VAL A 230 15.39 -1.23 5.88
N VAL A 231 15.57 0.08 6.06
CA VAL A 231 14.52 0.98 6.56
C VAL A 231 13.47 1.30 5.49
N CYS A 232 13.85 1.42 4.21
CA CYS A 232 12.88 1.51 3.11
C CYS A 232 12.00 0.25 3.03
N GLU A 233 12.61 -0.94 3.09
CA GLU A 233 11.91 -2.23 3.08
C GLU A 233 10.96 -2.38 4.28
N ARG A 234 11.29 -1.74 5.42
CA ARG A 234 10.43 -1.69 6.60
C ARG A 234 9.07 -1.06 6.29
N ALA A 235 8.99 -0.02 5.46
CA ALA A 235 7.71 0.63 5.13
C ALA A 235 6.76 -0.35 4.40
N ASN A 236 7.31 -1.06 3.41
CA ASN A 236 6.59 -2.10 2.67
C ASN A 236 6.21 -3.28 3.58
N SER A 237 7.11 -3.66 4.47
CA SER A 237 6.88 -4.71 5.47
C SER A 237 5.78 -4.32 6.45
N LEU A 238 5.76 -3.09 6.98
CA LEU A 238 4.74 -2.60 7.90
C LEU A 238 3.34 -2.74 7.29
N LEU A 239 3.16 -2.31 6.04
CA LEU A 239 1.88 -2.44 5.35
C LEU A 239 1.49 -3.93 5.17
N LYS A 240 2.41 -4.76 4.66
CA LYS A 240 2.10 -6.16 4.32
C LYS A 240 1.90 -7.03 5.56
N THR A 241 2.73 -6.87 6.58
CA THR A 241 2.68 -7.66 7.82
C THR A 241 1.49 -7.29 8.69
N THR A 242 1.13 -5.99 8.76
CA THR A 242 -0.06 -5.53 9.48
C THR A 242 -1.33 -6.00 8.77
N PHE A 243 -1.37 -5.89 7.44
CA PHE A 243 -2.55 -6.20 6.64
C PHE A 243 -2.32 -7.40 5.74
N LYS A 244 -2.67 -8.59 6.22
CA LYS A 244 -2.56 -9.84 5.43
C LYS A 244 -3.33 -9.79 4.11
N ALA A 245 -4.34 -8.92 3.97
CA ALA A 245 -4.99 -8.65 2.68
C ALA A 245 -4.02 -8.23 1.55
N LEU A 246 -2.89 -7.61 1.89
CA LEU A 246 -1.85 -7.23 0.93
C LEU A 246 -0.89 -8.37 0.56
N HIS A 247 -0.94 -9.51 1.24
CA HIS A 247 -0.13 -10.69 0.87
C HIS A 247 -0.61 -11.31 -0.44
N ARG A 248 -1.92 -11.31 -0.68
CA ARG A 248 -2.54 -11.81 -1.91
C ARG A 248 -3.93 -11.21 -2.08
N VAL A 249 -4.07 -10.30 -3.04
CA VAL A 249 -5.35 -9.69 -3.40
C VAL A 249 -6.09 -10.62 -4.37
N SER A 250 -7.25 -11.13 -3.95
CA SER A 250 -8.15 -11.94 -4.79
C SER A 250 -9.22 -11.12 -5.51
N LEU A 251 -9.14 -9.79 -5.42
CA LEU A 251 -9.98 -8.86 -6.17
C LEU A 251 -9.31 -8.53 -7.51
N ASP A 252 -10.04 -7.81 -8.37
CA ASP A 252 -9.45 -7.23 -9.58
C ASP A 252 -8.18 -6.43 -9.23
N PRO A 253 -7.04 -6.62 -9.93
CA PRO A 253 -5.78 -5.97 -9.61
C PRO A 253 -5.85 -4.44 -9.54
N SER A 254 -6.75 -3.79 -10.30
CA SER A 254 -6.95 -2.33 -10.23
C SER A 254 -7.42 -1.87 -8.85
N ARG A 255 -8.02 -2.77 -8.05
CA ARG A 255 -8.46 -2.48 -6.68
C ARG A 255 -7.29 -2.33 -5.71
N ILE A 256 -6.09 -2.81 -6.05
CA ILE A 256 -4.89 -2.65 -5.23
C ILE A 256 -4.66 -1.18 -4.87
N THR A 257 -4.92 -0.23 -5.79
CA THR A 257 -4.85 1.22 -5.49
C THR A 257 -5.64 1.59 -4.23
N LYS A 258 -6.92 1.21 -4.16
CA LYS A 258 -7.77 1.54 -3.01
C LYS A 258 -7.39 0.73 -1.78
N ILE A 259 -6.96 -0.52 -1.95
CA ILE A 259 -6.55 -1.39 -0.84
C ILE A 259 -5.28 -0.84 -0.17
N ALA A 260 -4.27 -0.47 -0.95
CA ALA A 260 -3.02 0.11 -0.44
C ALA A 260 -3.27 1.47 0.24
N ALA A 261 -4.05 2.35 -0.38
CA ALA A 261 -4.41 3.64 0.21
C ALA A 261 -5.19 3.47 1.54
N ALA A 262 -6.16 2.55 1.57
CA ALA A 262 -6.90 2.25 2.79
C ALA A 262 -6.03 1.61 3.88
N ALA A 263 -5.09 0.73 3.50
CA ALA A 263 -4.12 0.14 4.42
C ALA A 263 -3.22 1.22 5.03
N LEU A 264 -2.74 2.18 4.23
CA LEU A 264 -1.98 3.33 4.74
C LEU A 264 -2.79 4.09 5.80
N VAL A 265 -4.04 4.44 5.50
CA VAL A 265 -4.91 5.17 6.46
C VAL A 265 -5.15 4.36 7.74
N LEU A 266 -5.42 3.06 7.60
CA LEU A 266 -5.60 2.19 8.77
C LEU A 266 -4.32 2.13 9.61
N LEU A 267 -3.14 2.04 9.00
CA LEU A 267 -1.87 2.05 9.71
C LEU A 267 -1.70 3.36 10.49
N GLN A 268 -1.99 4.49 9.86
CA GLN A 268 -1.88 5.80 10.49
C GLN A 268 -2.87 5.95 11.67
N LEU A 269 -4.08 5.40 11.56
CA LEU A 269 -5.07 5.38 12.65
C LEU A 269 -4.65 4.45 13.80
N GLU A 270 -4.14 3.26 13.49
CA GLU A 270 -3.72 2.28 14.52
C GLU A 270 -2.55 2.81 15.34
N TYR A 271 -1.62 3.54 14.72
CA TYR A 271 -0.44 4.06 15.41
C TYR A 271 -0.55 5.54 15.80
N ASP A 272 -1.67 6.19 15.48
CA ASP A 272 -1.87 7.63 15.67
C ASP A 272 -0.72 8.48 15.11
N ARG A 273 -0.26 8.11 13.91
CA ARG A 273 0.96 8.65 13.29
C ARG A 273 0.75 8.87 11.80
N THR A 274 0.82 10.11 11.35
CA THR A 274 0.67 10.46 9.92
C THR A 274 2.00 10.78 9.23
N ILE A 275 3.05 11.02 10.01
CA ILE A 275 4.43 11.28 9.59
C ILE A 275 5.42 10.77 10.65
#